data_AF-A0A7Y5VR93-F1
#
_entry.id   AF-A0A7Y5VR93-F1
#
_cell.length_a   1.000
_cell.length_b   1.000
_cell.length_c   1.000
_cell.angle_alpha   90.00
_cell.angle_beta   90.00
_cell.angle_gamma   90.00
#
_symmetry.space_group_name_H-M   'P 1'
#
loop_
_entity.id
_entity.type
_entity.pdbx_description
1 polymer ?
#
loop_
_entity_poly.entity_id
_entity_poly.type
_entity_poly.pdbx_seq_one_letter_code
_entity_poly.pdbx_strand_id
1 'polypeptide(L)'
;MAKKTISPLEQHVEKIVLGVALLLLLGGAVYFLVVGAPYQIEAFSNESLTPAELGQKIRDEARALADRWRTLSPPQPAAPTDDSAPTVFSLLEQFKDIQPTVPAAQPWQPPLVEGERSATGRRHSLARVVAPINVQYAVHRNVLNMPERRALIDMPAYGFDALKDSGEQWGSEGGGRYWVLVAGQVDLSAVEKAFRDADYPNDLIDLVAHDVQLQRREVTRSRNGNMVGPWTDVAAWTPYERPLPPRVNFDSDGAITAVADRAAVESFISPYRGNQPWVLRPPHPKRDSGDTIRLPLVPYLFMEPKGFFDPTAAAPPIDPEIRSHVRNWLREAEKASTEGKLDLAVMYAESAFWAAGLSPTDRQRADELLNLLDQKLQAQGRKLTRGVLRRYMPIIAYDLSAEPGHDYQYRMRLRALNQLVGRPRDLLRPDDARRLLIEGAWSEPTPVFEVPSDLYVFLIRSAADRNEATVEVFRREGSSRAARYESKRYTVKPGDSIGRLERKGRTQIDFVTNLVVVDIDFGYVFRPPGGVGQPEPTTLLVCADENDPSALRERVMSVDLANEKYQELQSK
;
A
#
# COMPACT_ATOMS: atom_id res chain seq x y z
N MET A 1 -24.01 49.86 63.94
CA MET A 1 -24.19 48.73 63.00
C MET A 1 -25.64 48.74 62.53
N ALA A 2 -25.90 49.17 61.29
CA ALA A 2 -27.25 49.23 60.75
C ALA A 2 -27.67 47.82 60.27
N LYS A 3 -28.68 47.23 60.92
CA LYS A 3 -29.29 45.96 60.47
C LYS A 3 -30.08 46.27 59.19
N LYS A 4 -29.55 45.86 58.02
CA LYS A 4 -30.33 45.83 56.78
C LYS A 4 -31.42 44.76 56.94
N THR A 5 -32.65 45.21 57.13
CA THR A 5 -33.85 44.38 57.04
C THR A 5 -34.08 44.05 55.57
N ILE A 6 -33.69 42.86 55.16
CA ILE A 6 -34.00 42.33 53.82
C ILE A 6 -35.51 42.17 53.74
N SER A 7 -36.11 42.75 52.70
CA SER A 7 -37.55 42.66 52.48
C SER A 7 -37.94 41.20 52.25
N PRO A 8 -39.00 40.69 52.90
CA PRO A 8 -39.44 39.30 52.71
C PRO A 8 -39.78 38.99 51.23
N LEU A 9 -40.08 40.01 50.43
CA LEU A 9 -40.31 39.85 48.99
C LEU A 9 -39.02 39.46 48.25
N GLU A 10 -37.88 40.01 48.65
CA GLU A 10 -36.56 39.73 48.06
C GLU A 10 -36.11 38.29 48.33
N GLN A 11 -36.46 37.73 49.50
CA GLN A 11 -36.21 36.32 49.83
C GLN A 11 -37.04 35.31 49.02
N HIS A 12 -38.14 35.75 48.39
CA HIS A 12 -39.04 34.85 47.66
C HIS A 12 -38.85 34.93 46.14
N VAL A 13 -38.30 36.03 45.62
CA VAL A 13 -38.03 36.17 44.17
C VAL A 13 -37.08 35.09 43.68
N GLU A 14 -36.01 34.79 44.41
CA GLU A 14 -35.03 33.76 44.02
C GLU A 14 -35.68 32.38 43.83
N LYS A 15 -36.56 31.98 44.75
CA LYS A 15 -37.26 30.68 44.69
C LYS A 15 -38.23 30.60 43.52
N ILE A 16 -38.88 31.71 43.18
CA ILE A 16 -39.78 31.79 42.03
C ILE A 16 -38.98 31.66 40.73
N VAL A 17 -37.84 32.34 40.62
CA VAL A 17 -36.97 32.25 39.44
C VAL A 17 -36.42 30.83 39.26
N LEU A 18 -35.96 30.19 40.34
CA LEU A 18 -35.50 28.79 40.31
C LEU A 18 -36.64 27.82 39.92
N GLY A 19 -37.84 28.03 40.45
CA GLY A 19 -39.01 27.21 40.11
C GLY A 19 -39.40 27.30 38.63
N VAL A 20 -39.39 28.50 38.06
CA VAL A 20 -39.68 28.73 36.64
C VAL A 20 -38.59 28.14 35.75
N ALA A 21 -37.31 28.30 36.11
CA ALA A 21 -36.20 27.74 35.35
C ALA A 21 -36.26 26.20 35.31
N LEU A 22 -36.58 25.55 36.44
CA LEU A 22 -36.74 24.11 36.50
C LEU A 22 -37.93 23.62 35.66
N LEU A 23 -39.05 24.34 35.68
CA LEU A 23 -40.22 24.04 34.86
C LEU A 23 -39.93 24.16 33.37
N LEU A 24 -39.17 25.18 32.95
CA LEU A 24 -38.74 25.33 31.56
C LEU A 24 -37.79 24.23 31.12
N LEU A 25 -36.86 23.81 31.99
CA LEU A 25 -35.95 22.69 31.70
C LEU A 25 -36.70 21.36 31.57
N LEU A 26 -37.61 21.05 32.50
CA LEU A 26 -38.43 19.84 32.44
C LEU A 26 -39.38 19.85 31.24
N GLY A 27 -40.04 20.99 31.00
CA GLY A 27 -40.90 21.17 29.83
C GLY A 27 -40.13 21.03 28.52
N GLY A 28 -38.92 21.61 28.44
CA GLY A 28 -38.01 21.46 27.31
C GLY A 28 -37.56 20.01 27.11
N ALA A 29 -37.17 19.32 28.18
CA ALA A 29 -36.77 17.92 28.11
C ALA A 29 -37.93 17.02 27.64
N VAL A 30 -39.14 17.21 28.17
CA VAL A 30 -40.32 16.47 27.71
C VAL A 30 -40.66 16.82 26.26
N TYR A 31 -40.59 18.10 25.90
CA TYR A 31 -40.83 18.53 24.52
C TYR A 31 -39.82 17.90 23.55
N PHE A 32 -38.52 17.97 23.82
CA PHE A 32 -37.46 17.44 22.93
C PHE A 32 -37.30 15.91 22.97
N LEU A 33 -37.70 15.23 24.05
CA LEU A 33 -37.58 13.78 24.15
C LEU A 33 -38.87 13.05 23.75
N VAL A 34 -40.04 13.67 23.93
CA VAL A 34 -41.34 12.99 23.76
C VAL A 34 -42.14 13.54 22.58
N VAL A 35 -42.10 14.84 22.32
CA VAL A 35 -43.05 15.49 21.38
C VAL A 35 -42.37 15.96 20.08
N GLY A 36 -41.20 16.54 20.17
CA GLY A 36 -40.39 16.99 19.06
C GLY A 36 -39.20 16.06 18.94
N ALA A 37 -39.25 15.09 18.05
CA ALA A 37 -38.06 14.42 17.54
C ALA A 37 -37.53 15.27 16.37
N PRO A 38 -36.62 16.24 16.57
CA PRO A 38 -36.06 17.05 15.48
C PRO A 38 -35.18 16.23 14.52
N TYR A 39 -34.93 14.96 14.82
CA TYR A 39 -34.18 14.04 13.97
C TYR A 39 -35.11 13.30 13.01
N GLN A 40 -35.90 14.05 12.23
CA GLN A 40 -36.43 13.53 10.98
C GLN A 40 -35.29 13.60 9.97
N ILE A 41 -34.73 12.45 9.62
CA ILE A 41 -33.64 12.36 8.67
C ILE A 41 -34.28 12.32 7.28
N GLU A 42 -34.16 13.40 6.50
CA GLU A 42 -34.48 13.41 5.06
C GLU A 42 -33.39 12.64 4.30
N ALA A 43 -33.29 11.32 4.46
CA ALA A 43 -32.18 10.55 3.87
C ALA A 43 -32.57 9.50 2.83
N PHE A 44 -33.84 9.09 2.71
CA PHE A 44 -34.23 8.05 1.75
C PHE A 44 -35.58 8.38 1.08
N SER A 45 -35.55 8.56 -0.24
CA SER A 45 -36.73 8.69 -1.11
C SER A 45 -37.71 9.85 -0.86
N ASN A 46 -37.25 11.01 -0.35
CA ASN A 46 -38.09 12.18 -0.03
C ASN A 46 -39.24 11.92 0.97
N GLU A 47 -39.17 10.84 1.76
CA GLU A 47 -40.12 10.58 2.85
C GLU A 47 -39.43 10.81 4.20
N SER A 48 -40.09 11.51 5.12
CA SER A 48 -39.57 11.67 6.48
C SER A 48 -39.88 10.42 7.29
N LEU A 49 -38.83 9.77 7.79
CA LEU A 49 -38.92 8.51 8.54
C LEU A 49 -38.41 8.75 9.95
N THR A 50 -39.08 8.16 10.93
CA THR A 50 -38.56 8.08 12.29
C THR A 50 -37.38 7.07 12.36
N PRO A 51 -36.48 7.18 13.35
CA PRO A 51 -35.38 6.23 13.50
C PRO A 51 -35.81 4.76 13.59
N ALA A 52 -37.00 4.49 14.14
CA ALA A 52 -37.57 3.14 14.21
C ALA A 52 -37.99 2.61 12.84
N GLU A 53 -38.54 3.46 11.96
CA GLU A 53 -39.00 3.10 10.62
C GLU A 53 -37.84 2.95 9.62
N LEU A 54 -36.77 3.72 9.78
CA LEU A 54 -35.60 3.71 8.90
C LEU A 54 -34.98 2.29 8.78
N GLY A 55 -34.83 1.59 9.91
CA GLY A 55 -34.28 0.23 9.93
C GLY A 55 -35.17 -0.83 9.27
N GLN A 56 -36.47 -0.57 9.16
CA GLN A 56 -37.42 -1.44 8.47
C GLN A 56 -37.40 -1.16 6.96
N LYS A 57 -37.41 0.12 6.57
CA LYS A 57 -37.35 0.53 5.15
C LYS A 57 -36.03 0.15 4.47
N ILE A 58 -34.88 0.27 5.14
CA ILE A 58 -33.58 -0.22 4.60
C ILE A 58 -33.63 -1.73 4.34
N ARG A 59 -34.26 -2.51 5.24
CA ARG A 59 -34.40 -3.97 5.05
C ARG A 59 -35.31 -4.31 3.87
N ASP A 60 -36.39 -3.56 3.69
CA ASP A 60 -37.34 -3.79 2.60
C ASP A 60 -36.73 -3.40 1.24
N GLU A 61 -36.00 -2.29 1.15
CA GLU A 61 -35.27 -1.91 -0.07
C GLU A 61 -34.14 -2.88 -0.41
N ALA A 62 -33.39 -3.35 0.59
CA ALA A 62 -32.34 -4.36 0.39
C ALA A 62 -32.92 -5.68 -0.16
N ARG A 63 -34.10 -6.11 0.33
CA ARG A 63 -34.84 -7.27 -0.21
C ARG A 63 -35.31 -7.02 -1.63
N ALA A 64 -35.91 -5.87 -1.90
CA ALA A 64 -36.37 -5.50 -3.25
C ALA A 64 -35.21 -5.46 -4.27
N LEU A 65 -34.04 -4.96 -3.87
CA LEU A 65 -32.84 -4.95 -4.70
C LEU A 65 -32.33 -6.38 -4.98
N ALA A 66 -32.30 -7.23 -3.94
CA ALA A 66 -31.91 -8.63 -4.08
C ALA A 66 -32.85 -9.41 -5.01
N ASP A 67 -34.16 -9.15 -4.95
CA ASP A 67 -35.14 -9.77 -5.84
C ASP A 67 -35.07 -9.23 -7.28
N ARG A 68 -34.76 -7.94 -7.47
CA ARG A 68 -34.44 -7.38 -8.80
C ARG A 68 -33.21 -8.03 -9.41
N TRP A 69 -32.15 -8.23 -8.63
CA TRP A 69 -30.95 -8.93 -9.10
C TRP A 69 -31.20 -10.39 -9.48
N ARG A 70 -32.08 -11.09 -8.74
CA ARG A 70 -32.48 -12.47 -9.06
C ARG A 70 -33.34 -12.58 -10.31
N THR A 71 -34.07 -11.52 -10.68
CA THR A 71 -35.01 -11.53 -11.81
C THR A 71 -34.44 -10.93 -13.09
N LEU A 72 -33.35 -10.16 -13.01
CA LEU A 72 -32.63 -9.67 -14.18
C LEU A 72 -31.91 -10.84 -14.87
N SER A 73 -32.57 -11.44 -15.86
CA SER A 73 -31.86 -12.24 -16.87
C SER A 73 -30.89 -11.30 -17.61
N PRO A 74 -29.62 -11.69 -17.80
CA PRO A 74 -28.66 -10.86 -18.52
C PRO A 74 -29.22 -10.52 -19.91
N PRO A 75 -29.17 -9.25 -20.36
CA PRO A 75 -29.62 -8.89 -21.69
C PRO A 75 -28.85 -9.73 -22.70
N GLN A 76 -29.56 -10.53 -23.49
CA GLN A 76 -28.95 -11.19 -24.64
C GLN A 76 -28.42 -10.10 -25.56
N PRO A 77 -27.12 -10.10 -25.90
CA PRO A 77 -26.58 -9.14 -26.84
C PRO A 77 -27.34 -9.28 -28.16
N ALA A 78 -27.98 -8.19 -28.60
CA ALA A 78 -28.61 -8.14 -29.90
C ALA A 78 -27.53 -8.42 -30.96
N ALA A 79 -27.79 -9.39 -31.84
CA ALA A 79 -26.92 -9.64 -32.98
C ALA A 79 -26.85 -8.36 -33.83
N PRO A 80 -25.66 -7.96 -34.30
CA PRO A 80 -25.53 -6.82 -35.19
C PRO A 80 -26.29 -7.12 -36.49
N THR A 81 -27.40 -6.42 -36.71
CA THR A 81 -28.02 -6.31 -38.04
C THR A 81 -27.18 -5.31 -38.82
N ASP A 82 -26.31 -5.87 -39.65
CA ASP A 82 -25.55 -5.19 -40.68
C ASP A 82 -26.50 -4.86 -41.84
N ASP A 83 -26.67 -3.57 -42.16
CA ASP A 83 -27.11 -3.05 -43.45
C ASP A 83 -27.22 -1.52 -43.38
N SER A 84 -26.07 -0.82 -43.45
CA SER A 84 -25.93 0.53 -44.05
C SER A 84 -24.55 1.13 -43.80
N ALA A 85 -23.56 0.66 -44.57
CA ALA A 85 -22.38 1.47 -44.82
C ALA A 85 -22.73 2.54 -45.89
N PRO A 86 -22.61 3.85 -45.60
CA PRO A 86 -22.65 4.85 -46.65
C PRO A 86 -21.35 4.77 -47.45
N THR A 87 -21.48 4.54 -48.75
CA THR A 87 -20.40 4.55 -49.73
C THR A 87 -19.85 5.97 -49.87
N VAL A 88 -18.82 6.33 -49.10
CA VAL A 88 -18.17 7.67 -49.16
C VAL A 88 -16.99 7.66 -50.15
N PHE A 89 -17.23 7.31 -51.41
CA PHE A 89 -16.25 7.50 -52.50
C PHE A 89 -16.92 7.79 -53.83
N SER A 90 -17.35 9.04 -54.04
CA SER A 90 -17.67 9.58 -55.37
C SER A 90 -17.34 11.08 -55.51
N LEU A 91 -16.21 11.52 -54.95
CA LEU A 91 -15.77 12.93 -54.97
C LEU A 91 -14.43 13.15 -55.69
N LEU A 92 -14.07 12.26 -56.62
CA LEU A 92 -12.82 12.36 -57.40
C LEU A 92 -13.00 12.88 -58.83
N GLU A 93 -14.21 13.20 -59.28
CA GLU A 93 -14.43 13.76 -60.63
C GLU A 93 -14.50 15.31 -60.67
N GLN A 94 -14.41 16.00 -59.53
CA GLN A 94 -14.71 17.44 -59.45
C GLN A 94 -13.50 18.39 -59.45
N PHE A 95 -12.27 17.90 -59.66
CA PHE A 95 -11.05 18.72 -59.59
C PHE A 95 -10.15 18.62 -60.84
N LYS A 96 -10.74 18.45 -62.04
CA LYS A 96 -9.97 18.29 -63.28
C LYS A 96 -9.32 19.58 -63.82
N ASP A 97 -9.72 20.76 -63.34
CA ASP A 97 -9.34 22.05 -63.96
C ASP A 97 -8.55 23.01 -63.05
N ILE A 98 -8.04 22.57 -61.90
CA ILE A 98 -7.14 23.42 -61.11
C ILE A 98 -5.72 23.27 -61.67
N GLN A 99 -5.30 24.19 -62.53
CA GLN A 99 -3.89 24.31 -62.92
C GLN A 99 -3.10 25.02 -61.82
N PRO A 100 -2.11 24.37 -61.18
CA PRO A 100 -1.25 25.03 -60.21
C PRO A 100 -0.15 25.80 -60.94
N THR A 101 -0.31 27.11 -61.14
CA THR A 101 0.82 27.99 -61.46
C THR A 101 1.48 28.43 -60.16
N VAL A 102 2.44 27.63 -59.68
CA VAL A 102 3.37 28.05 -58.62
C VAL A 102 4.77 28.14 -59.27
N PRO A 103 5.50 29.26 -59.08
CA PRO A 103 6.83 29.44 -59.67
C PRO A 103 7.82 28.37 -59.20
N ALA A 104 8.75 28.00 -60.08
CA ALA A 104 9.73 26.94 -59.89
C ALA A 104 10.49 27.11 -58.56
N ALA A 105 10.18 26.23 -57.61
CA ALA A 105 10.85 26.11 -56.35
C ALA A 105 12.28 25.61 -56.55
N GLN A 106 13.20 26.13 -55.73
CA GLN A 106 14.52 25.56 -55.51
C GLN A 106 14.42 24.03 -55.35
N PRO A 107 15.45 23.25 -55.77
CA PRO A 107 15.48 21.82 -55.54
C PRO A 107 15.28 21.56 -54.05
N TRP A 108 14.15 20.94 -53.72
CA TRP A 108 13.91 20.36 -52.41
C TRP A 108 15.13 19.51 -52.10
N GLN A 109 15.83 19.82 -51.00
CA GLN A 109 16.70 18.81 -50.43
C GLN A 109 15.84 17.56 -50.23
N PRO A 110 16.35 16.35 -50.58
CA PRO A 110 15.60 15.13 -50.36
C PRO A 110 15.05 15.21 -48.93
N PRO A 111 13.75 14.95 -48.71
CA PRO A 111 13.22 14.99 -47.37
C PRO A 111 14.18 14.18 -46.50
N LEU A 112 14.65 14.78 -45.40
CA LEU A 112 15.15 13.97 -44.31
C LEU A 112 13.96 13.05 -43.96
N VAL A 113 13.97 11.87 -44.57
CA VAL A 113 13.21 10.74 -44.07
C VAL A 113 13.83 10.53 -42.71
N GLU A 114 13.16 11.03 -41.67
CA GLU A 114 13.49 10.71 -40.29
C GLU A 114 13.74 9.21 -40.24
N GLY A 115 14.98 8.89 -39.88
CA GLY A 115 15.60 7.60 -40.15
C GLY A 115 14.79 6.44 -39.61
N GLU A 116 14.87 5.33 -40.34
CA GLU A 116 14.81 3.98 -39.80
C GLU A 116 13.67 3.70 -38.81
N ARG A 117 12.41 3.89 -39.24
CA ARG A 117 11.37 2.97 -38.75
C ARG A 117 11.73 1.59 -39.28
N SER A 118 12.43 0.82 -38.44
CA SER A 118 12.87 -0.57 -38.61
C SER A 118 12.21 -1.27 -39.81
N ALA A 119 12.84 -1.14 -40.99
CA ALA A 119 12.37 -1.73 -42.24
C ALA A 119 12.51 -3.27 -42.25
N THR A 120 12.82 -3.89 -41.10
CA THR A 120 13.07 -5.32 -41.02
C THR A 120 11.78 -6.16 -40.97
N GLY A 121 10.60 -5.55 -40.77
CA GLY A 121 9.33 -6.29 -40.69
C GLY A 121 9.30 -7.35 -39.59
N ARG A 122 10.23 -7.27 -38.63
CA ARG A 122 10.41 -8.26 -37.57
C ARG A 122 9.42 -7.98 -36.45
N ARG A 123 8.56 -8.96 -36.16
CA ARG A 123 7.56 -8.90 -35.09
C ARG A 123 8.19 -9.31 -33.75
N HIS A 124 7.74 -8.70 -32.67
CA HIS A 124 8.27 -8.84 -31.31
C HIS A 124 7.30 -9.62 -30.41
N SER A 125 7.81 -10.42 -29.47
CA SER A 125 6.93 -10.93 -28.39
C SER A 125 6.65 -9.78 -27.41
N LEU A 126 5.52 -9.76 -26.70
CA LEU A 126 5.37 -8.82 -25.58
C LEU A 126 6.37 -9.20 -24.46
N ALA A 127 7.26 -8.28 -24.08
CA ALA A 127 8.27 -8.54 -23.07
C ALA A 127 7.63 -8.79 -21.69
N ARG A 128 8.26 -9.67 -20.89
CA ARG A 128 7.85 -9.92 -19.51
C ARG A 128 8.62 -9.01 -18.56
N VAL A 129 7.92 -8.38 -17.63
CA VAL A 129 8.56 -7.62 -16.55
C VAL A 129 9.05 -8.60 -15.47
N VAL A 130 10.33 -8.55 -15.17
CA VAL A 130 10.98 -9.44 -14.19
C VAL A 130 10.46 -9.15 -12.78
N ALA A 131 10.29 -10.21 -11.98
CA ALA A 131 9.87 -10.07 -10.58
C ALA A 131 10.93 -9.29 -9.77
N PRO A 132 10.50 -8.46 -8.81
CA PRO A 132 11.43 -7.90 -7.84
C PRO A 132 12.12 -9.00 -7.03
N ILE A 133 13.37 -8.77 -6.65
CA ILE A 133 14.17 -9.66 -5.81
C ILE A 133 14.45 -9.01 -4.45
N ASN A 134 14.82 -9.84 -3.47
CA ASN A 134 15.26 -9.41 -2.15
C ASN A 134 14.28 -8.47 -1.46
N VAL A 135 13.00 -8.86 -1.46
CA VAL A 135 11.95 -8.08 -0.80
C VAL A 135 12.16 -8.11 0.71
N GLN A 136 12.33 -6.92 1.28
CA GLN A 136 12.53 -6.66 2.69
C GLN A 136 11.43 -5.75 3.21
N TYR A 137 11.30 -5.69 4.52
CA TYR A 137 10.31 -4.87 5.19
C TYR A 137 10.95 -4.06 6.32
N ALA A 138 10.30 -2.96 6.68
CA ALA A 138 10.50 -2.24 7.92
C ALA A 138 9.15 -1.81 8.47
N VAL A 139 8.97 -1.95 9.79
CA VAL A 139 7.72 -1.56 10.45
C VAL A 139 7.95 -0.29 11.25
N HIS A 140 7.00 0.63 11.14
CA HIS A 140 7.07 1.93 11.77
C HIS A 140 5.73 2.27 12.45
N ARG A 141 5.82 3.18 13.42
CA ARG A 141 4.70 3.63 14.25
C ARG A 141 4.86 5.12 14.49
N ASN A 142 4.07 5.97 13.84
CA ASN A 142 4.11 7.42 14.04
C ASN A 142 2.82 8.11 13.63
N VAL A 143 2.64 9.35 14.08
CA VAL A 143 1.82 10.31 13.36
C VAL A 143 2.49 10.52 12.01
N LEU A 144 1.77 10.14 10.96
CA LEU A 144 2.21 10.35 9.60
C LEU A 144 1.73 11.71 9.17
N ASN A 145 2.67 12.63 8.98
CA ASN A 145 2.39 13.76 8.12
C ASN A 145 2.51 13.26 6.69
N MET A 146 1.44 13.46 5.93
CA MET A 146 1.37 13.07 4.53
C MET A 146 1.30 14.34 3.68
N PRO A 147 2.07 14.42 2.58
CA PRO A 147 1.87 15.49 1.63
C PRO A 147 0.47 15.33 1.02
N GLU A 148 -0.14 16.46 0.66
CA GLU A 148 -1.36 16.44 -0.13
C GLU A 148 -1.11 15.71 -1.44
N ARG A 149 -2.08 14.89 -1.88
CA ARG A 149 -1.95 14.18 -3.15
C ARG A 149 -2.06 15.18 -4.29
N ARG A 150 -1.08 15.16 -5.20
CA ARG A 150 -1.07 15.99 -6.41
C ARG A 150 -1.13 15.13 -7.66
N ALA A 151 -1.55 15.67 -8.80
CA ALA A 151 -1.45 14.92 -10.05
C ALA A 151 0.03 14.59 -10.36
N LEU A 152 0.30 13.39 -10.88
CA LEU A 152 1.67 12.95 -11.19
C LEU A 152 2.41 13.92 -12.14
N ILE A 153 1.68 14.58 -13.03
CA ILE A 153 2.24 15.56 -13.98
C ILE A 153 2.74 16.84 -13.30
N ASP A 154 2.18 17.19 -12.15
CA ASP A 154 2.54 18.38 -11.36
C ASP A 154 3.67 18.08 -10.36
N MET A 155 4.12 16.83 -10.29
CA MET A 155 5.24 16.45 -9.45
C MET A 155 6.54 17.02 -10.02
N PRO A 156 7.42 17.59 -9.19
CA PRO A 156 8.68 18.12 -9.68
C PRO A 156 9.56 16.98 -10.19
N ALA A 157 10.15 17.17 -11.37
CA ALA A 157 11.01 16.17 -12.00
C ALA A 157 12.25 15.81 -11.15
N TYR A 158 12.67 16.71 -10.25
CA TYR A 158 13.90 16.59 -9.46
C TYR A 158 13.65 16.05 -8.05
N GLY A 159 13.35 14.75 -7.96
CA GLY A 159 13.64 13.91 -6.80
C GLY A 159 13.10 14.34 -5.43
N PHE A 160 13.46 13.56 -4.42
CA PHE A 160 12.98 13.69 -3.04
C PHE A 160 13.34 15.03 -2.37
N ASP A 161 14.44 15.67 -2.77
CA ASP A 161 14.96 16.85 -2.10
C ASP A 161 14.14 18.11 -2.41
N ALA A 162 13.49 18.19 -3.58
CA ALA A 162 12.63 19.32 -3.94
C ALA A 162 11.44 19.51 -2.98
N LEU A 163 10.90 18.42 -2.40
CA LEU A 163 9.83 18.48 -1.39
C LEU A 163 10.30 18.89 0.01
N LYS A 164 11.60 18.74 0.31
CA LYS A 164 12.15 19.22 1.57
C LYS A 164 12.27 20.74 1.55
N ASP A 165 12.67 21.28 0.40
CA ASP A 165 12.97 22.71 0.24
C ASP A 165 11.72 23.56 -0.09
N SER A 166 10.62 22.95 -0.54
CA SER A 166 9.41 23.68 -0.94
C SER A 166 8.67 24.39 0.20
N GLY A 167 9.03 24.15 1.47
CA GLY A 167 8.35 24.72 2.64
C GLY A 167 6.87 24.32 2.75
N GLU A 168 6.46 23.33 1.96
CA GLU A 168 5.07 22.89 1.85
C GLU A 168 4.57 22.37 3.19
N GLN A 169 3.39 22.82 3.60
CA GLN A 169 2.75 22.36 4.84
C GLN A 169 2.23 20.95 4.63
N TRP A 170 2.72 20.02 5.44
CA TRP A 170 2.23 18.65 5.43
C TRP A 170 0.94 18.61 6.26
N GLY A 171 -0.12 18.04 5.69
CA GLY A 171 -1.39 17.90 6.40
C GLY A 171 -1.21 17.03 7.63
N SER A 172 -1.65 17.52 8.79
CA SER A 172 -1.70 16.74 10.03
C SER A 172 -3.02 15.97 10.08
N GLU A 173 -3.14 14.91 9.28
CA GLU A 173 -4.15 13.89 9.58
C GLU A 173 -3.68 13.10 10.81
N GLY A 174 -3.93 13.70 11.99
CA GLY A 174 -3.26 13.46 13.27
C GLY A 174 -3.60 12.18 14.00
N GLY A 175 -3.55 11.03 13.33
CA GLY A 175 -3.61 9.72 13.97
C GLY A 175 -2.25 9.03 13.95
N GLY A 176 -1.75 8.62 15.12
CA GLY A 176 -0.61 7.70 15.17
C GLY A 176 -1.01 6.38 14.52
N ARG A 177 -0.46 6.06 13.34
CA ARG A 177 -0.78 4.84 12.59
C ARG A 177 0.45 3.95 12.47
N TYR A 178 0.20 2.65 12.49
CA TYR A 178 1.18 1.65 12.08
C TYR A 178 1.22 1.60 10.57
N TRP A 179 2.42 1.42 10.03
CA TRP A 179 2.61 1.23 8.61
C TRP A 179 3.83 0.37 8.34
N VAL A 180 3.78 -0.31 7.20
CA VAL A 180 4.85 -1.18 6.74
C VAL A 180 5.47 -0.58 5.49
N LEU A 181 6.78 -0.39 5.52
CA LEU A 181 7.58 -0.13 4.33
C LEU A 181 8.01 -1.48 3.77
N VAL A 182 7.67 -1.76 2.52
CA VAL A 182 8.17 -2.93 1.79
C VAL A 182 9.07 -2.43 0.67
N ALA A 183 10.31 -2.93 0.61
CA ALA A 183 11.28 -2.54 -0.41
C ALA A 183 11.80 -3.78 -1.13
N GLY A 184 12.17 -3.64 -2.39
CA GLY A 184 12.83 -4.68 -3.18
C GLY A 184 13.70 -4.07 -4.26
N GLN A 185 14.24 -4.91 -5.15
CA GLN A 185 15.00 -4.45 -6.30
C GLN A 185 14.51 -5.12 -7.57
N VAL A 186 14.51 -4.36 -8.66
CA VAL A 186 14.33 -4.88 -10.00
C VAL A 186 15.70 -4.99 -10.67
N ASP A 187 16.03 -6.18 -11.18
CA ASP A 187 17.24 -6.38 -12.00
C ASP A 187 16.97 -5.84 -13.41
N LEU A 188 17.39 -4.60 -13.67
CA LEU A 188 17.22 -3.94 -14.96
C LEU A 188 18.01 -4.65 -16.06
N SER A 189 19.16 -5.27 -15.75
CA SER A 189 19.91 -6.04 -16.73
C SER A 189 19.12 -7.28 -17.17
N ALA A 190 18.41 -7.93 -16.24
CA ALA A 190 17.49 -9.02 -16.56
C ALA A 190 16.25 -8.54 -17.34
N VAL A 191 15.71 -7.35 -17.00
CA VAL A 191 14.59 -6.74 -17.76
C VAL A 191 15.03 -6.43 -19.19
N GLU A 192 16.15 -5.75 -19.38
CA GLU A 192 16.67 -5.45 -20.72
C GLU A 192 16.95 -6.72 -21.51
N LYS A 193 17.52 -7.75 -20.87
CA LYS A 193 17.67 -9.05 -21.51
C LYS A 193 16.32 -9.62 -21.95
N ALA A 194 15.29 -9.56 -21.10
CA ALA A 194 13.95 -10.03 -21.46
C ALA A 194 13.33 -9.23 -22.61
N PHE A 195 13.61 -7.94 -22.72
CA PHE A 195 13.17 -7.09 -23.83
C PHE A 195 13.93 -7.41 -25.12
N ARG A 196 15.26 -7.62 -25.03
CA ARG A 196 16.10 -8.04 -26.16
C ARG A 196 15.74 -9.44 -26.67
N ASP A 197 15.49 -10.39 -25.76
CA ASP A 197 15.02 -11.74 -26.10
C ASP A 197 13.64 -11.70 -26.77
N ALA A 198 12.85 -10.66 -26.49
CA ALA A 198 11.58 -10.36 -27.14
C ALA A 198 11.72 -9.55 -28.43
N ASP A 199 12.95 -9.32 -28.90
CA ASP A 199 13.36 -8.56 -30.08
C ASP A 199 13.06 -7.04 -30.04
N TYR A 200 12.81 -6.43 -28.88
CA TYR A 200 12.55 -4.98 -28.80
C TYR A 200 13.70 -4.15 -29.39
N PRO A 201 13.40 -3.02 -30.06
CA PRO A 201 14.43 -2.11 -30.52
C PRO A 201 15.10 -1.40 -29.33
N ASN A 202 16.36 -1.00 -29.51
CA ASN A 202 17.21 -0.48 -28.43
C ASN A 202 16.68 0.79 -27.75
N ASP A 203 15.83 1.55 -28.42
CA ASP A 203 15.16 2.75 -27.91
C ASP A 203 13.91 2.45 -27.07
N LEU A 204 13.41 1.21 -27.09
CA LEU A 204 12.22 0.76 -26.35
C LEU A 204 12.53 -0.30 -25.27
N ILE A 205 13.80 -0.47 -24.89
CA ILE A 205 14.19 -1.41 -23.83
C ILE A 205 14.08 -0.78 -22.42
N ASP A 206 13.89 0.53 -22.33
CA ASP A 206 13.79 1.24 -21.06
C ASP A 206 12.48 0.95 -20.34
N LEU A 207 12.57 0.41 -19.13
CA LEU A 207 11.40 0.09 -18.32
C LEU A 207 10.72 1.37 -17.81
N VAL A 208 9.48 1.62 -18.23
CA VAL A 208 8.64 2.70 -17.68
C VAL A 208 7.61 2.11 -16.74
N ALA A 209 7.85 2.20 -15.44
CA ALA A 209 6.92 1.73 -14.42
C ALA A 209 5.68 2.61 -14.36
N HIS A 210 4.52 1.96 -14.24
CA HIS A 210 3.24 2.60 -13.96
C HIS A 210 2.97 2.61 -12.45
N ASP A 211 3.13 1.47 -11.78
CA ASP A 211 3.02 1.38 -10.32
C ASP A 211 3.76 0.16 -9.75
N VAL A 212 4.08 0.26 -8.47
CA VAL A 212 4.48 -0.88 -7.63
C VAL A 212 3.24 -1.44 -6.96
N GLN A 213 2.92 -2.69 -7.25
CA GLN A 213 1.79 -3.39 -6.65
C GLN A 213 2.27 -4.21 -5.46
N LEU A 214 1.45 -4.24 -4.42
CA LEU A 214 1.73 -4.93 -3.17
C LEU A 214 0.60 -5.90 -2.85
N GLN A 215 0.96 -7.11 -2.45
CA GLN A 215 0.05 -8.05 -1.84
C GLN A 215 0.54 -8.39 -0.44
N ARG A 216 -0.39 -8.56 0.48
CA ARG A 216 -0.12 -9.09 1.81
C ARG A 216 -0.94 -10.34 2.07
N ARG A 217 -0.50 -11.13 3.03
CA ARG A 217 -1.33 -12.16 3.65
C ARG A 217 -1.02 -12.22 5.13
N GLU A 218 -2.05 -12.45 5.91
CA GLU A 218 -1.91 -12.70 7.33
C GLU A 218 -1.38 -14.12 7.56
N VAL A 219 -0.52 -14.28 8.55
CA VAL A 219 0.04 -15.56 8.95
C VAL A 219 -0.26 -15.79 10.43
N THR A 220 -1.20 -16.68 10.73
CA THR A 220 -1.51 -17.03 12.12
C THR A 220 -0.53 -18.11 12.58
N ARG A 221 0.28 -17.83 13.60
CA ARG A 221 1.11 -18.87 14.23
C ARG A 221 0.22 -19.83 15.01
N SER A 222 0.32 -21.11 14.67
CA SER A 222 -0.30 -22.20 15.43
C SER A 222 0.79 -23.12 15.95
N ARG A 223 0.49 -23.86 17.03
CA ARG A 223 1.38 -24.88 17.60
C ARG A 223 1.77 -25.95 16.56
N ASN A 224 0.91 -26.17 15.56
CA ASN A 224 1.11 -27.14 14.49
C ASN A 224 1.80 -26.54 13.24
N GLY A 225 2.31 -25.31 13.32
CA GLY A 225 2.94 -24.59 12.23
C GLY A 225 2.20 -23.31 11.84
N ASN A 226 2.77 -22.55 10.91
CA ASN A 226 2.17 -21.30 10.44
C ASN A 226 0.98 -21.59 9.54
N MET A 227 -0.20 -21.10 9.92
CA MET A 227 -1.30 -20.98 8.98
C MET A 227 -1.13 -19.75 8.14
N VAL A 228 -1.33 -19.90 6.85
CA VAL A 228 -1.08 -18.85 5.89
C VAL A 228 -2.41 -18.50 5.22
N GLY A 229 -2.88 -17.26 5.44
CA GLY A 229 -4.09 -16.74 4.83
C GLY A 229 -3.96 -16.54 3.32
N PRO A 230 -5.08 -16.21 2.63
CA PRO A 230 -5.03 -15.86 1.21
C PRO A 230 -4.27 -14.55 0.99
N TRP A 231 -3.74 -14.38 -0.22
CA TRP A 231 -3.17 -13.10 -0.65
C TRP A 231 -4.28 -12.08 -0.89
N THR A 232 -4.12 -10.89 -0.33
CA THR A 232 -4.98 -9.74 -0.53
C THR A 232 -4.18 -8.60 -1.15
N ASP A 233 -4.78 -7.92 -2.14
CA ASP A 233 -4.18 -6.73 -2.75
C ASP A 233 -4.18 -5.58 -1.75
N VAL A 234 -3.03 -4.89 -1.67
CA VAL A 234 -2.84 -3.73 -0.81
C VAL A 234 -2.67 -2.50 -1.68
N ALA A 235 -3.51 -1.50 -1.43
CA ALA A 235 -3.38 -0.19 -2.06
C ALA A 235 -2.15 0.52 -1.49
N ALA A 236 -1.00 0.35 -2.15
CA ALA A 236 0.23 1.03 -1.79
C ALA A 236 0.03 2.55 -1.80
N TRP A 237 0.38 3.22 -0.71
CA TRP A 237 0.23 4.67 -0.64
C TRP A 237 1.20 5.38 -1.60
N THR A 238 0.69 6.40 -2.28
CA THR A 238 1.44 7.32 -3.15
C THR A 238 1.13 8.77 -2.77
N PRO A 239 2.11 9.69 -2.87
CA PRO A 239 1.88 11.13 -2.66
C PRO A 239 1.24 11.82 -3.86
N TYR A 240 0.86 11.04 -4.89
CA TYR A 240 0.32 11.53 -6.13
C TYR A 240 -0.94 10.77 -6.52
N GLU A 241 -1.81 11.45 -7.25
CA GLU A 241 -2.95 10.89 -7.94
C GLU A 241 -2.48 10.28 -9.26
N ARG A 242 -2.83 9.02 -9.47
CA ARG A 242 -2.48 8.30 -10.69
C ARG A 242 -3.37 8.80 -11.83
N PRO A 243 -2.80 9.25 -12.96
CA PRO A 243 -3.58 9.48 -14.16
C PRO A 243 -4.43 8.24 -14.48
N LEU A 244 -5.71 8.44 -14.83
CA LEU A 244 -6.57 7.34 -15.26
C LEU A 244 -6.14 6.88 -16.67
N PRO A 245 -6.09 5.56 -16.94
CA PRO A 245 -5.87 5.05 -18.29
C PRO A 245 -6.88 5.65 -19.28
N PRO A 246 -6.45 6.20 -20.43
CA PRO A 246 -7.36 6.73 -21.43
C PRO A 246 -8.19 5.59 -22.03
N ARG A 247 -9.43 5.91 -22.42
CA ARG A 247 -10.21 5.03 -23.30
C ARG A 247 -9.66 5.18 -24.70
N VAL A 248 -9.16 4.09 -25.25
CA VAL A 248 -8.50 4.06 -26.56
C VAL A 248 -9.32 3.18 -27.48
N ASN A 249 -9.71 3.69 -28.65
CA ASN A 249 -10.35 2.88 -29.66
C ASN A 249 -9.26 2.21 -30.51
N PHE A 250 -9.27 0.89 -30.49
CA PHE A 250 -8.42 0.07 -31.32
C PHE A 250 -9.25 -0.48 -32.49
N ASP A 251 -8.68 -0.47 -33.70
CA ASP A 251 -9.32 -1.14 -34.84
C ASP A 251 -9.34 -2.67 -34.67
N SER A 252 -9.82 -3.41 -35.67
CA SER A 252 -9.85 -4.88 -35.66
C SER A 252 -8.46 -5.51 -35.51
N ASP A 253 -7.41 -4.82 -35.99
CA ASP A 253 -6.04 -5.30 -35.95
C ASP A 253 -5.33 -4.93 -34.63
N GLY A 254 -5.93 -4.08 -33.80
CA GLY A 254 -5.36 -3.60 -32.53
C GLY A 254 -4.53 -2.33 -32.66
N ALA A 255 -4.62 -1.62 -33.80
CA ALA A 255 -3.92 -0.36 -34.02
C ALA A 255 -4.77 0.83 -33.55
N ILE A 256 -4.09 1.89 -33.12
CA ILE A 256 -4.72 3.17 -32.79
C ILE A 256 -4.80 4.01 -34.06
N THR A 257 -6.00 4.11 -34.61
CA THR A 257 -6.29 4.81 -35.88
C THR A 257 -6.56 6.30 -35.67
N ALA A 258 -7.27 6.66 -34.60
CA ALA A 258 -7.57 8.05 -34.28
C ALA A 258 -6.33 8.79 -33.74
N VAL A 259 -6.01 9.94 -34.33
CA VAL A 259 -4.91 10.81 -33.88
C VAL A 259 -5.12 11.26 -32.42
N ALA A 260 -6.37 11.56 -32.05
CA ALA A 260 -6.73 11.94 -30.68
C ALA A 260 -6.42 10.84 -29.65
N ASP A 261 -6.72 9.57 -29.98
CA ASP A 261 -6.45 8.44 -29.10
C ASP A 261 -4.94 8.21 -28.91
N ARG A 262 -4.14 8.40 -29.97
CA ARG A 262 -2.68 8.34 -29.88
C ARG A 262 -2.13 9.46 -29.00
N ALA A 263 -2.64 10.67 -29.15
CA ALA A 263 -2.27 11.80 -28.32
C ALA A 263 -2.65 11.56 -26.85
N ALA A 264 -3.81 10.94 -26.59
CA ALA A 264 -4.26 10.60 -25.25
C ALA A 264 -3.36 9.54 -24.58
N VAL A 265 -2.93 8.52 -25.32
CA VAL A 265 -1.95 7.53 -24.84
C VAL A 265 -0.61 8.19 -24.51
N GLU A 266 -0.09 9.04 -25.39
CA GLU A 266 1.19 9.72 -25.12
C GLU A 266 1.08 10.68 -23.92
N SER A 267 -0.04 11.40 -23.80
CA SER A 267 -0.33 12.27 -22.65
C SER A 267 -0.45 11.49 -21.35
N PHE A 268 -0.93 10.24 -21.40
CA PHE A 268 -0.97 9.33 -20.27
C PHE A 268 0.43 8.80 -19.89
N ILE A 269 1.27 8.44 -20.87
CA ILE A 269 2.60 7.85 -20.64
C ILE A 269 3.62 8.90 -20.18
N SER A 270 3.57 10.11 -20.74
CA SER A 270 4.58 11.15 -20.53
C SER A 270 4.84 11.50 -19.05
N PRO A 271 3.82 11.69 -18.18
CA PRO A 271 4.04 11.93 -16.76
C PRO A 271 4.82 10.81 -16.06
N TYR A 272 4.59 9.55 -16.43
CA TYR A 272 5.33 8.43 -15.85
C TYR A 272 6.80 8.43 -16.28
N ARG A 273 7.10 8.74 -17.55
CA ARG A 273 8.50 8.83 -18.02
C ARG A 273 9.28 9.89 -17.25
N GLY A 274 8.69 11.07 -17.04
CA GLY A 274 9.33 12.16 -16.30
C GLY A 274 9.43 11.96 -14.79
N ASN A 275 8.58 11.08 -14.21
CA ASN A 275 8.43 10.95 -12.76
C ASN A 275 8.67 9.52 -12.23
N GLN A 276 9.49 8.71 -12.92
CA GLN A 276 9.85 7.37 -12.44
C GLN A 276 10.36 7.33 -10.98
N PRO A 277 11.16 8.30 -10.49
CA PRO A 277 11.55 8.32 -9.08
C PRO A 277 10.36 8.32 -8.12
N TRP A 278 9.30 9.08 -8.39
CA TRP A 278 8.10 9.13 -7.56
C TRP A 278 7.31 7.83 -7.58
N VAL A 279 7.24 7.18 -8.75
CA VAL A 279 6.50 5.93 -8.95
C VAL A 279 7.18 4.75 -8.26
N LEU A 280 8.50 4.65 -8.43
CA LEU A 280 9.30 3.55 -7.92
C LEU A 280 9.68 3.74 -6.46
N ARG A 281 9.91 5.00 -6.07
CA ARG A 281 10.39 5.39 -4.75
C ARG A 281 9.61 6.61 -4.24
N PRO A 282 8.35 6.44 -3.82
CA PRO A 282 7.62 7.55 -3.21
C PRO A 282 8.31 8.08 -1.94
N PRO A 283 8.23 9.41 -1.67
CA PRO A 283 8.74 10.07 -0.47
C PRO A 283 8.34 9.32 0.78
N HIS A 284 9.26 9.22 1.73
CA HIS A 284 8.90 8.71 3.04
C HIS A 284 7.89 9.64 3.69
N PRO A 285 6.82 9.11 4.30
CA PRO A 285 5.98 9.90 5.20
C PRO A 285 6.83 10.63 6.25
N LYS A 286 6.62 11.93 6.47
CA LYS A 286 7.37 12.66 7.49
C LYS A 286 6.85 12.30 8.88
N ARG A 287 7.77 12.27 9.85
CA ARG A 287 7.47 12.04 11.27
C ARG A 287 7.56 13.37 12.01
N ASP A 288 6.58 13.68 12.84
CA ASP A 288 6.66 14.81 13.78
C ASP A 288 7.77 14.62 14.82
N SER A 289 8.07 13.37 15.18
CA SER A 289 9.01 13.05 16.27
C SER A 289 10.49 13.24 15.94
N GLY A 290 10.84 13.65 14.71
CA GLY A 290 12.23 13.79 14.25
C GLY A 290 13.03 12.49 14.17
N ASP A 291 12.43 11.35 14.51
CA ASP A 291 13.07 10.04 14.44
C ASP A 291 13.34 9.65 12.98
N THR A 292 14.51 9.07 12.71
CA THR A 292 14.85 8.61 11.36
C THR A 292 14.08 7.34 10.98
N ILE A 293 13.53 7.33 9.77
CA ILE A 293 12.95 6.12 9.17
C ILE A 293 14.10 5.18 8.85
N ARG A 294 14.07 4.00 9.46
CA ARG A 294 15.04 2.94 9.16
C ARG A 294 14.58 2.20 7.91
N LEU A 295 15.22 2.52 6.80
CA LEU A 295 14.98 1.77 5.57
C LEU A 295 15.61 0.37 5.67
N PRO A 296 14.98 -0.64 5.05
CA PRO A 296 15.62 -1.93 4.87
C PRO A 296 16.92 -1.77 4.09
N LEU A 297 17.86 -2.69 4.29
CA LEU A 297 19.16 -2.61 3.65
C LEU A 297 19.07 -3.14 2.22
N VAL A 298 18.43 -2.37 1.35
CA VAL A 298 18.39 -2.64 -0.08
C VAL A 298 19.44 -1.77 -0.77
N PRO A 299 20.39 -2.33 -1.53
CA PRO A 299 21.40 -1.53 -2.21
C PRO A 299 20.78 -0.45 -3.10
N TYR A 300 21.45 0.71 -3.14
CA TYR A 300 21.03 1.91 -3.88
C TYR A 300 19.69 2.53 -3.45
N LEU A 301 18.97 1.97 -2.46
CA LEU A 301 17.70 2.53 -2.00
C LEU A 301 17.84 4.00 -1.56
N PHE A 302 18.99 4.34 -0.97
CA PHE A 302 19.31 5.65 -0.42
C PHE A 302 19.82 6.67 -1.46
N MET A 303 20.03 6.27 -2.72
CA MET A 303 20.70 7.11 -3.71
C MET A 303 19.93 7.15 -5.02
N GLU A 304 19.75 8.34 -5.58
CA GLU A 304 19.69 8.45 -7.04
C GLU A 304 21.11 8.16 -7.54
N PRO A 305 21.34 7.11 -8.35
CA PRO A 305 22.63 6.94 -8.99
C PRO A 305 22.84 8.12 -9.95
N LYS A 306 23.40 9.24 -9.45
CA LYS A 306 23.82 10.37 -10.27
C LYS A 306 25.05 9.93 -11.05
N GLY A 307 24.80 9.30 -12.20
CA GLY A 307 25.81 8.68 -13.04
C GLY A 307 25.98 7.19 -12.71
N PHE A 308 25.54 6.34 -13.63
CA PHE A 308 26.05 4.98 -13.67
C PHE A 308 27.53 5.05 -14.04
N PHE A 309 28.37 4.43 -13.21
CA PHE A 309 29.82 4.50 -13.33
C PHE A 309 30.28 3.88 -14.65
N ASP A 310 31.03 4.64 -15.43
CA ASP A 310 31.96 4.06 -16.39
C ASP A 310 33.17 3.58 -15.58
N PRO A 311 33.48 2.26 -15.51
CA PRO A 311 34.64 1.74 -14.79
C PRO A 311 35.98 2.34 -15.22
N THR A 312 36.02 3.01 -16.37
CA THR A 312 37.19 3.66 -16.93
C THR A 312 37.28 5.16 -16.62
N ALA A 313 36.21 5.79 -16.10
CA ALA A 313 36.24 7.20 -15.71
C ALA A 313 37.03 7.41 -14.41
N ALA A 314 37.77 8.52 -14.34
CA ALA A 314 38.48 8.92 -13.12
C ALA A 314 37.48 9.01 -11.94
N ALA A 315 37.79 8.32 -10.84
CA ALA A 315 36.86 8.18 -9.72
C ALA A 315 36.50 9.58 -9.16
N PRO A 316 35.21 9.95 -9.11
CA PRO A 316 34.82 11.18 -8.44
C PRO A 316 35.22 11.12 -6.95
N PRO A 317 35.40 12.28 -6.28
CA PRO A 317 35.67 12.31 -4.85
C PRO A 317 34.60 11.52 -4.09
N ILE A 318 35.07 10.72 -3.14
CA ILE A 318 34.25 9.75 -2.42
C ILE A 318 33.24 10.47 -1.54
N ASP A 319 31.96 10.29 -1.83
CA ASP A 319 30.88 10.67 -0.94
C ASP A 319 31.00 9.85 0.38
N PRO A 320 31.16 10.52 1.55
CA PRO A 320 31.27 9.85 2.84
C PRO A 320 30.10 8.89 3.15
N GLU A 321 28.90 9.19 2.66
CA GLU A 321 27.72 8.35 2.86
C GLU A 321 27.85 7.02 2.10
N ILE A 322 28.29 7.07 0.84
CA ILE A 322 28.58 5.88 0.02
C ILE A 322 29.56 4.97 0.75
N ARG A 323 30.63 5.51 1.32
CA ARG A 323 31.63 4.72 2.05
C ARG A 323 31.04 4.03 3.28
N SER A 324 30.09 4.65 3.97
CA SER A 324 29.38 4.02 5.09
C SER A 324 28.50 2.86 4.60
N HIS A 325 27.75 3.08 3.52
CA HIS A 325 26.88 2.08 2.92
C HIS A 325 27.63 0.88 2.37
N VAL A 326 28.73 1.09 1.65
CA VAL A 326 29.60 0.03 1.13
C VAL A 326 30.10 -0.89 2.23
N ARG A 327 30.58 -0.31 3.36
CA ARG A 327 31.03 -1.10 4.51
C ARG A 327 29.90 -1.91 5.14
N ASN A 328 28.68 -1.36 5.18
CA ASN A 328 27.51 -2.09 5.66
C ASN A 328 27.11 -3.21 4.67
N TRP A 329 27.15 -2.97 3.35
CA TRP A 329 26.88 -4.00 2.34
C TRP A 329 27.89 -5.13 2.41
N LEU A 330 29.19 -4.85 2.52
CA LEU A 330 30.21 -5.89 2.67
C LEU A 330 29.98 -6.74 3.93
N ARG A 331 29.65 -6.10 5.05
CA ARG A 331 29.32 -6.83 6.29
C ARG A 331 28.10 -7.73 6.14
N GLU A 332 27.07 -7.23 5.46
CA GLU A 332 25.81 -7.97 5.29
C GLU A 332 25.93 -9.03 4.20
N ALA A 333 26.82 -8.85 3.22
CA ALA A 333 27.24 -9.89 2.29
C ALA A 333 27.95 -11.04 3.01
N GLU A 334 28.90 -10.75 3.90
CA GLU A 334 29.59 -11.75 4.73
C GLU A 334 28.61 -12.52 5.63
N LYS A 335 27.69 -11.79 6.28
CA LYS A 335 26.64 -12.38 7.11
C LYS A 335 25.70 -13.27 6.30
N ALA A 336 25.16 -12.78 5.19
CA ALA A 336 24.28 -13.55 4.31
C ALA A 336 24.99 -14.79 3.75
N SER A 337 26.28 -14.68 3.41
CA SER A 337 27.13 -15.80 2.97
C SER A 337 27.29 -16.88 4.04
N THR A 338 27.37 -16.48 5.32
CA THR A 338 27.45 -17.38 6.47
C THR A 338 26.11 -18.06 6.76
N GLU A 339 25.00 -17.35 6.56
CA GLU A 339 23.63 -17.87 6.69
C GLU A 339 23.19 -18.73 5.49
N GLY A 340 24.05 -18.95 4.49
CA GLY A 340 23.74 -19.71 3.27
C GLY A 340 22.84 -18.98 2.26
N LYS A 341 22.56 -17.69 2.48
CA LYS A 341 21.75 -16.84 1.59
C LYS A 341 22.61 -16.27 0.47
N LEU A 342 23.12 -17.14 -0.40
CA LEU A 342 24.16 -16.80 -1.37
C LEU A 342 23.74 -15.72 -2.38
N ASP A 343 22.49 -15.72 -2.85
CA ASP A 343 22.02 -14.73 -3.83
C ASP A 343 21.96 -13.31 -3.24
N LEU A 344 21.54 -13.20 -1.98
CA LEU A 344 21.56 -11.94 -1.24
C LEU A 344 23.00 -11.47 -0.99
N ALA A 345 23.90 -12.40 -0.67
CA ALA A 345 25.32 -12.10 -0.46
C ALA A 345 26.00 -11.58 -1.74
N VAL A 346 25.72 -12.20 -2.89
CA VAL A 346 26.21 -11.76 -4.20
C VAL A 346 25.71 -10.35 -4.50
N MET A 347 24.42 -10.09 -4.34
CA MET A 347 23.84 -8.76 -4.59
C MET A 347 24.55 -7.68 -3.76
N TYR A 348 24.76 -7.90 -2.47
CA TYR A 348 25.47 -6.94 -1.61
C TYR A 348 26.93 -6.75 -2.03
N ALA A 349 27.64 -7.83 -2.34
CA ALA A 349 29.04 -7.78 -2.75
C ALA A 349 29.23 -7.11 -4.12
N GLU A 350 28.37 -7.40 -5.10
CA GLU A 350 28.36 -6.74 -6.41
C GLU A 350 28.03 -5.25 -6.27
N SER A 351 27.04 -4.91 -5.45
CA SER A 351 26.68 -3.51 -5.20
C SER A 351 27.84 -2.72 -4.56
N ALA A 352 28.56 -3.35 -3.64
CA ALA A 352 29.77 -2.79 -3.06
C ALA A 352 30.89 -2.66 -4.09
N PHE A 353 31.14 -3.68 -4.91
CA PHE A 353 32.19 -3.68 -5.93
C PHE A 353 32.00 -2.55 -6.97
N TRP A 354 30.76 -2.34 -7.41
CA TRP A 354 30.40 -1.36 -8.44
C TRP A 354 30.08 0.04 -7.92
N ALA A 355 30.08 0.27 -6.60
CA ALA A 355 29.83 1.61 -6.07
C ALA A 355 30.93 2.60 -6.49
N ALA A 356 30.51 3.76 -7.00
CA ALA A 356 31.40 4.83 -7.43
C ALA A 356 32.20 5.40 -6.24
N GLY A 357 33.47 5.74 -6.47
CA GLY A 357 34.34 6.29 -5.42
C GLY A 357 34.74 5.27 -4.35
N LEU A 358 34.76 3.97 -4.64
CA LEU A 358 35.28 2.99 -3.68
C LEU A 358 36.78 3.17 -3.43
N SER A 359 37.22 2.92 -2.19
CA SER A 359 38.65 2.78 -1.91
C SER A 359 39.19 1.51 -2.59
N PRO A 360 40.47 1.47 -3.02
CA PRO A 360 41.07 0.25 -3.58
C PRO A 360 40.94 -0.96 -2.64
N THR A 361 41.08 -0.73 -1.33
CA THR A 361 40.94 -1.76 -0.29
C THR A 361 39.52 -2.33 -0.21
N ASP A 362 38.49 -1.48 -0.20
CA ASP A 362 37.11 -1.96 -0.18
C ASP A 362 36.76 -2.71 -1.48
N ARG A 363 37.36 -2.31 -2.62
CA ARG A 363 37.08 -2.92 -3.93
C ARG A 363 37.71 -4.30 -4.01
N GLN A 364 38.94 -4.41 -3.53
CA GLN A 364 39.61 -5.69 -3.38
C GLN A 364 38.84 -6.62 -2.44
N ARG A 365 38.37 -6.13 -1.29
CA ARG A 365 37.54 -6.93 -0.36
C ARG A 365 36.24 -7.41 -1.01
N ALA A 366 35.57 -6.54 -1.77
CA ALA A 366 34.37 -6.91 -2.51
C ALA A 366 34.66 -8.02 -3.55
N ASP A 367 35.76 -7.90 -4.31
CA ASP A 367 36.17 -8.92 -5.29
C ASP A 367 36.53 -10.26 -4.63
N GLU A 368 37.31 -10.24 -3.55
CA GLU A 368 37.62 -11.43 -2.75
C GLU A 368 36.35 -12.13 -2.25
N LEU A 369 35.37 -11.37 -1.77
CA LEU A 369 34.10 -11.91 -1.34
C LEU A 369 33.30 -12.50 -2.50
N LEU A 370 33.28 -11.85 -3.67
CA LEU A 370 32.69 -12.41 -4.89
C LEU A 370 33.40 -13.70 -5.33
N ASN A 371 34.72 -13.83 -5.12
CA ASN A 371 35.50 -15.04 -5.44
C ASN A 371 35.05 -16.20 -4.55
N LEU A 372 34.92 -15.93 -3.24
CA LEU A 372 34.41 -16.90 -2.29
C LEU A 372 32.96 -17.32 -2.61
N LEU A 373 32.09 -16.36 -2.97
CA LEU A 373 30.69 -16.63 -3.29
C LEU A 373 30.53 -17.45 -4.57
N ASP A 374 31.32 -17.19 -5.60
CA ASP A 374 31.32 -17.99 -6.82
C ASP A 374 31.74 -19.45 -6.53
N GLN A 375 32.76 -19.67 -5.69
CA GLN A 375 33.14 -21.03 -5.26
C GLN A 375 32.00 -21.74 -4.51
N LYS A 376 31.30 -21.04 -3.60
CA LYS A 376 30.14 -21.59 -2.87
C LYS A 376 28.98 -21.91 -3.82
N LEU A 377 28.71 -21.07 -4.81
CA LEU A 377 27.69 -21.31 -5.82
C LEU A 377 28.06 -22.51 -6.71
N GLN A 378 29.33 -22.63 -7.11
CA GLN A 378 29.81 -23.76 -7.92
C GLN A 378 29.69 -25.09 -7.19
N ALA A 379 29.91 -25.10 -5.88
CA ALA A 379 29.64 -26.28 -5.05
C ALA A 379 28.16 -26.69 -5.04
N GLN A 380 27.24 -25.76 -5.35
CA GLN A 380 25.80 -26.01 -5.54
C GLN A 380 25.40 -26.23 -7.01
N GLY A 381 26.38 -26.34 -7.93
CA GLY A 381 26.12 -26.49 -9.37
C GLY A 381 25.67 -25.20 -10.06
N ARG A 382 25.84 -24.04 -9.43
CA ARG A 382 25.51 -22.71 -9.96
C ARG A 382 26.79 -21.95 -10.29
N LYS A 383 26.78 -21.06 -11.28
CA LYS A 383 27.94 -20.20 -11.60
C LYS A 383 27.56 -18.74 -11.46
N LEU A 384 28.43 -17.95 -10.83
CA LEU A 384 28.26 -16.51 -10.81
C LEU A 384 28.67 -15.90 -12.17
N THR A 385 27.78 -15.15 -12.80
CA THR A 385 28.11 -14.41 -14.02
C THR A 385 28.84 -13.12 -13.67
N ARG A 386 30.18 -13.17 -13.71
CA ARG A 386 31.05 -12.01 -13.47
C ARG A 386 31.14 -11.08 -14.67
N GLY A 387 31.53 -9.83 -14.42
CA GLY A 387 31.85 -8.85 -15.46
C GLY A 387 30.63 -8.25 -16.17
N VAL A 388 29.42 -8.69 -15.83
CA VAL A 388 28.19 -8.03 -16.25
C VAL A 388 27.77 -7.10 -15.12
N LEU A 389 27.84 -5.79 -15.37
CA LEU A 389 27.27 -4.80 -14.45
C LEU A 389 25.76 -5.06 -14.36
N ARG A 390 25.33 -5.60 -13.22
CA ARG A 390 23.90 -5.72 -12.92
C ARG A 390 23.39 -4.38 -12.44
N ARG A 391 22.44 -3.82 -13.18
CA ARG A 391 21.78 -2.58 -12.80
C ARG A 391 20.58 -2.93 -11.94
N TYR A 392 20.66 -2.58 -10.66
CA TYR A 392 19.56 -2.77 -9.73
C TYR A 392 18.79 -1.47 -9.54
N MET A 393 17.47 -1.55 -9.68
CA MET A 393 16.57 -0.44 -9.44
C MET A 393 15.77 -0.70 -8.15
N PRO A 394 16.05 0.02 -7.07
CA PRO A 394 15.29 -0.13 -5.82
C PRO A 394 13.86 0.38 -6.01
N ILE A 395 12.90 -0.37 -5.47
CA ILE A 395 11.49 -0.02 -5.45
C ILE A 395 10.96 -0.10 -4.02
N ILE A 396 10.00 0.76 -3.66
CA ILE A 396 9.34 0.74 -2.35
C ILE A 396 7.83 0.92 -2.49
N ALA A 397 7.11 0.35 -1.53
CA ALA A 397 5.69 0.52 -1.34
C ALA A 397 5.39 0.67 0.15
N TYR A 398 4.36 1.44 0.47
CA TYR A 398 3.89 1.65 1.84
C TYR A 398 2.51 1.04 2.02
N ASP A 399 2.37 0.16 3.01
CA ASP A 399 1.08 -0.30 3.49
C ASP A 399 0.69 0.49 4.74
N LEU A 400 -0.31 1.36 4.60
CA LEU A 400 -0.89 2.15 5.69
C LEU A 400 -2.09 1.48 6.35
N SER A 401 -2.50 0.32 5.83
CA SER A 401 -3.67 -0.45 6.27
C SER A 401 -3.27 -1.68 7.08
N ALA A 402 -1.98 -1.82 7.42
CA ALA A 402 -1.48 -2.93 8.21
C ALA A 402 -1.95 -2.80 9.66
N GLU A 403 -2.62 -3.84 10.16
CA GLU A 403 -3.16 -3.83 11.51
C GLU A 403 -2.10 -4.27 12.53
N PRO A 404 -1.91 -3.52 13.63
CA PRO A 404 -0.97 -3.90 14.68
C PRO A 404 -1.42 -5.16 15.42
N GLY A 405 -0.45 -5.95 15.88
CA GLY A 405 -0.65 -7.23 16.57
C GLY A 405 -0.77 -8.44 15.65
N HIS A 406 -0.74 -8.23 14.33
CA HIS A 406 -0.83 -9.29 13.33
C HIS A 406 0.53 -9.61 12.71
N ASP A 407 0.66 -10.85 12.29
CA ASP A 407 1.82 -11.37 11.57
C ASP A 407 1.53 -11.37 10.07
N TYR A 408 2.44 -10.81 9.27
CA TYR A 408 2.25 -10.67 7.83
C TYR A 408 3.40 -11.25 7.02
N GLN A 409 3.07 -11.60 5.77
CA GLN A 409 4.02 -11.70 4.68
C GLN A 409 3.59 -10.79 3.53
N TYR A 410 4.58 -10.19 2.88
CA TYR A 410 4.36 -9.33 1.73
C TYR A 410 5.04 -9.89 0.50
N ARG A 411 4.51 -9.55 -0.67
CA ARG A 411 5.18 -9.68 -1.95
C ARG A 411 4.82 -8.50 -2.83
N MET A 412 5.73 -8.13 -3.72
CA MET A 412 5.58 -7.02 -4.65
C MET A 412 5.75 -7.46 -6.10
N ARG A 413 5.15 -6.71 -7.02
CA ARG A 413 5.44 -6.77 -8.45
C ARG A 413 5.43 -5.38 -9.04
N LEU A 414 6.11 -5.23 -10.18
CA LEU A 414 6.04 -4.01 -10.96
C LEU A 414 5.02 -4.18 -12.08
N ARG A 415 4.21 -3.16 -12.33
CA ARG A 415 3.40 -3.05 -13.54
C ARG A 415 3.98 -1.92 -14.38
N ALA A 416 4.25 -2.21 -15.64
CA ALA A 416 4.93 -1.30 -16.56
C ALA A 416 4.00 -0.86 -17.70
N LEU A 417 4.33 0.26 -18.34
CA LEU A 417 3.65 0.72 -19.55
C LEU A 417 4.10 -0.12 -20.75
N ASN A 418 3.16 -0.54 -21.59
CA ASN A 418 3.47 -1.19 -22.86
C ASN A 418 3.90 -0.15 -23.90
N GLN A 419 5.19 -0.12 -24.24
CA GLN A 419 5.72 0.82 -25.23
C GLN A 419 5.29 0.52 -26.67
N LEU A 420 4.75 -0.67 -26.93
CA LEU A 420 4.23 -1.09 -28.23
C LEU A 420 2.69 -1.03 -28.30
N VAL A 421 2.04 -0.33 -27.36
CA VAL A 421 0.59 -0.12 -27.39
C VAL A 421 0.16 0.53 -28.71
N GLY A 422 -0.89 -0.01 -29.33
CA GLY A 422 -1.39 0.45 -30.62
C GLY A 422 -0.51 0.11 -31.84
N ARG A 423 0.52 -0.72 -31.67
CA ARG A 423 1.43 -1.16 -32.74
C ARG A 423 1.35 -2.67 -32.99
N PRO A 424 0.21 -3.21 -33.46
CA PRO A 424 0.00 -4.65 -33.63
C PRO A 424 0.91 -5.28 -34.68
N ARG A 425 1.35 -4.50 -35.68
CA ARG A 425 2.28 -4.98 -36.72
C ARG A 425 3.69 -5.23 -36.19
N ASP A 426 4.03 -4.61 -35.07
CA ASP A 426 5.31 -4.76 -34.40
C ASP A 426 5.27 -5.94 -33.41
N LEU A 427 4.11 -6.56 -33.15
CA LEU A 427 3.95 -7.65 -32.20
C LEU A 427 3.62 -8.98 -32.90
N LEU A 428 4.12 -10.09 -32.35
CA LEU A 428 3.81 -11.45 -32.80
C LEU A 428 2.34 -11.79 -32.53
N ARG A 429 1.79 -11.28 -31.43
CA ARG A 429 0.37 -11.37 -31.07
C ARG A 429 -0.23 -9.97 -31.15
N PRO A 430 -1.00 -9.66 -32.20
CA PRO A 430 -1.62 -8.34 -32.38
C PRO A 430 -2.43 -7.85 -31.18
N ASP A 431 -3.12 -8.76 -30.47
CA ASP A 431 -3.93 -8.41 -29.28
C ASP A 431 -3.12 -7.82 -28.11
N ASP A 432 -1.82 -8.12 -28.03
CA ASP A 432 -0.95 -7.53 -27.01
C ASP A 432 -0.79 -6.01 -27.21
N ALA A 433 -0.98 -5.50 -28.44
CA ALA A 433 -0.99 -4.05 -28.72
C ALA A 433 -2.15 -3.32 -28.04
N ARG A 434 -3.23 -4.02 -27.68
CA ARG A 434 -4.39 -3.45 -26.99
C ARG A 434 -4.14 -3.24 -25.49
N ARG A 435 -3.06 -3.84 -24.95
CA ARG A 435 -2.74 -3.79 -23.53
C ARG A 435 -1.89 -2.56 -23.26
N LEU A 436 -2.43 -1.60 -22.51
CA LEU A 436 -1.68 -0.41 -22.08
C LEU A 436 -0.63 -0.74 -21.01
N LEU A 437 -0.90 -1.77 -20.19
CA LEU A 437 -0.08 -2.15 -19.05
C LEU A 437 0.40 -3.61 -19.19
N ILE A 438 1.63 -3.86 -18.76
CA ILE A 438 2.26 -5.17 -18.68
C ILE A 438 2.46 -5.49 -17.20
N GLU A 439 1.88 -6.60 -16.73
CA GLU A 439 2.07 -7.05 -15.37
C GLU A 439 3.36 -7.87 -15.23
N GLY A 440 4.18 -7.53 -14.25
CA GLY A 440 5.32 -8.35 -13.85
C GLY A 440 4.92 -9.55 -13.00
N ALA A 441 5.86 -10.47 -12.84
CA ALA A 441 5.71 -11.58 -11.91
C ALA A 441 5.80 -11.08 -10.45
N TRP A 442 5.10 -11.76 -9.55
CA TRP A 442 5.24 -11.54 -8.11
C TRP A 442 6.61 -12.02 -7.64
N SER A 443 7.23 -11.23 -6.78
CA SER A 443 8.42 -11.59 -6.02
C SER A 443 8.19 -12.73 -5.05
N GLU A 444 9.30 -13.31 -4.57
CA GLU A 444 9.27 -14.21 -3.42
C GLU A 444 8.73 -13.48 -2.17
N PRO A 445 7.90 -14.14 -1.34
CA PRO A 445 7.38 -13.54 -0.13
C PRO A 445 8.47 -13.13 0.87
N THR A 446 8.23 -12.07 1.63
CA THR A 446 9.05 -11.73 2.79
C THR A 446 9.00 -12.85 3.84
N PRO A 447 9.99 -12.92 4.76
CA PRO A 447 9.82 -13.64 6.01
C PRO A 447 8.56 -13.18 6.74
N VAL A 448 7.98 -14.05 7.56
CA VAL A 448 6.86 -13.69 8.45
C VAL A 448 7.35 -12.69 9.49
N PHE A 449 6.58 -11.65 9.75
CA PHE A 449 6.91 -10.67 10.79
C PHE A 449 5.68 -10.07 11.46
N GLU A 450 5.85 -9.72 12.73
CA GLU A 450 4.83 -9.05 13.52
C GLU A 450 4.84 -7.55 13.22
N VAL A 451 3.68 -6.96 12.94
CA VAL A 451 3.49 -5.52 13.09
C VAL A 451 3.19 -5.29 14.57
N PRO A 452 4.12 -4.71 15.36
CA PRO A 452 3.96 -4.64 16.81
C PRO A 452 2.72 -3.83 17.16
N SER A 453 2.04 -4.19 18.24
CA SER A 453 0.97 -3.37 18.81
C SER A 453 1.45 -2.63 20.04
N ASP A 454 0.88 -1.45 20.29
CA ASP A 454 1.03 -0.81 21.59
C ASP A 454 0.11 -1.42 22.63
N LEU A 455 -0.90 -2.16 22.20
CA LEU A 455 -1.95 -2.66 23.05
C LEU A 455 -2.27 -4.10 22.66
N TYR A 456 -2.03 -5.02 23.59
CA TYR A 456 -2.45 -6.40 23.45
C TYR A 456 -3.50 -6.71 24.50
N VAL A 457 -4.67 -7.18 24.07
CA VAL A 457 -5.66 -7.79 24.97
C VAL A 457 -5.41 -9.29 24.97
N PHE A 458 -5.70 -10.03 26.03
CA PHE A 458 -5.73 -11.50 26.06
C PHE A 458 -6.86 -11.98 26.97
N LEU A 459 -7.64 -12.96 26.55
CA LEU A 459 -8.64 -13.63 27.38
C LEU A 459 -7.94 -14.70 28.24
N ILE A 460 -7.93 -14.52 29.56
CA ILE A 460 -7.11 -15.33 30.47
C ILE A 460 -7.92 -16.17 31.47
N ARG A 461 -9.18 -15.81 31.73
CA ARG A 461 -10.07 -16.54 32.64
C ARG A 461 -11.52 -16.32 32.27
N SER A 462 -12.38 -17.28 32.61
CA SER A 462 -13.83 -17.15 32.52
C SER A 462 -14.53 -17.68 33.77
N ALA A 463 -15.74 -17.20 34.03
CA ALA A 463 -16.62 -17.61 35.12
C ALA A 463 -18.07 -17.66 34.61
N ALA A 464 -18.45 -18.81 34.04
CA ALA A 464 -19.74 -19.04 33.40
C ALA A 464 -20.94 -18.82 34.34
N ASP A 465 -20.77 -19.15 35.63
CA ASP A 465 -21.76 -18.96 36.69
C ASP A 465 -22.12 -17.49 36.92
N ARG A 466 -21.20 -16.58 36.60
CA ARG A 466 -21.36 -15.13 36.79
C ARG A 466 -21.51 -14.36 35.48
N ASN A 467 -21.49 -15.06 34.34
CA ASN A 467 -21.44 -14.47 33.01
C ASN A 467 -20.29 -13.44 32.88
N GLU A 468 -19.11 -13.78 33.39
CA GLU A 468 -17.94 -12.91 33.46
C GLU A 468 -16.72 -13.53 32.75
N ALA A 469 -15.94 -12.70 32.07
CA ALA A 469 -14.61 -13.03 31.57
C ALA A 469 -13.56 -12.11 32.17
N THR A 470 -12.32 -12.58 32.30
CA THR A 470 -11.18 -11.73 32.67
C THR A 470 -10.24 -11.62 31.48
N VAL A 471 -9.99 -10.39 31.07
CA VAL A 471 -9.00 -10.06 30.05
C VAL A 471 -7.80 -9.37 30.70
N GLU A 472 -6.62 -9.61 30.14
CA GLU A 472 -5.38 -8.93 30.52
C GLU A 472 -4.93 -8.05 29.36
N VAL A 473 -4.79 -6.75 29.64
CA VAL A 473 -4.40 -5.75 28.66
C VAL A 473 -2.97 -5.32 28.94
N PHE A 474 -2.10 -5.46 27.95
CA PHE A 474 -0.73 -4.99 27.97
C PHE A 474 -0.64 -3.71 27.15
N ARG A 475 -0.14 -2.63 27.76
CA ARG A 475 0.12 -1.34 27.11
C ARG A 475 1.61 -1.08 27.05
N ARG A 476 2.11 -0.76 25.86
CA ARG A 476 3.49 -0.30 25.66
C ARG A 476 3.64 1.15 26.13
N GLU A 477 4.54 1.35 27.09
CA GLU A 477 4.93 2.66 27.59
C GLU A 477 6.28 3.09 27.02
N GLY A 478 6.32 4.31 26.45
CA GLY A 478 7.50 4.93 25.85
C GLY A 478 7.66 4.72 24.34
N SER A 479 8.38 5.63 23.69
CA SER A 479 8.63 5.62 22.22
C SER A 479 9.95 4.93 21.82
N SER A 480 10.85 4.67 22.76
CA SER A 480 12.20 4.19 22.47
C SER A 480 12.29 2.65 22.41
N ARG A 481 13.49 2.15 22.07
CA ARG A 481 13.84 0.71 22.16
C ARG A 481 13.77 0.17 23.60
N ALA A 482 13.76 1.04 24.62
CA ALA A 482 13.64 0.67 26.02
C ALA A 482 12.18 0.70 26.53
N ALA A 483 11.21 0.79 25.62
CA ALA A 483 9.80 0.76 25.98
C ALA A 483 9.47 -0.53 26.75
N ARG A 484 8.68 -0.38 27.81
CA ARG A 484 8.22 -1.49 28.65
C ARG A 484 6.74 -1.73 28.42
N TYR A 485 6.30 -2.96 28.60
CA TYR A 485 4.87 -3.26 28.64
C TYR A 485 4.41 -3.23 30.08
N GLU A 486 3.31 -2.53 30.32
CA GLU A 486 2.59 -2.52 31.59
C GLU A 486 1.31 -3.31 31.40
N SER A 487 0.92 -4.13 32.37
CA SER A 487 -0.26 -5.01 32.24
C SER A 487 -1.34 -4.67 33.27
N LYS A 488 -2.60 -4.77 32.89
CA LYS A 488 -3.75 -4.64 33.80
C LYS A 488 -4.83 -5.66 33.45
N ARG A 489 -5.41 -6.28 34.49
CA ARG A 489 -6.52 -7.24 34.35
C ARG A 489 -7.86 -6.54 34.56
N TYR A 490 -8.82 -6.88 33.72
CA TYR A 490 -10.19 -6.38 33.76
C TYR A 490 -11.16 -7.56 33.73
N THR A 491 -12.11 -7.58 34.66
CA THR A 491 -13.27 -8.47 34.58
C THR A 491 -14.37 -7.75 33.83
N VAL A 492 -14.93 -8.39 32.81
CA VAL A 492 -15.86 -7.81 31.86
C VAL A 492 -17.08 -8.70 31.65
N LYS A 493 -18.21 -8.07 31.33
CA LYS A 493 -19.50 -8.66 30.95
C LYS A 493 -19.93 -8.13 29.58
N PRO A 494 -20.89 -8.78 28.88
CA PRO A 494 -21.53 -8.19 27.72
C PRO A 494 -22.03 -6.76 28.00
N GLY A 495 -21.62 -5.82 27.16
CA GLY A 495 -21.87 -4.38 27.30
C GLY A 495 -20.71 -3.57 27.89
N ASP A 496 -19.72 -4.21 28.51
CA ASP A 496 -18.59 -3.49 29.13
C ASP A 496 -17.52 -3.11 28.09
N SER A 497 -16.99 -1.89 28.18
CA SER A 497 -15.76 -1.51 27.48
C SER A 497 -14.53 -2.17 28.13
N ILE A 498 -13.59 -2.63 27.32
CA ILE A 498 -12.33 -3.22 27.77
C ILE A 498 -11.31 -2.10 27.98
N GLY A 499 -10.75 -2.05 29.19
CA GLY A 499 -9.70 -1.11 29.55
C GLY A 499 -10.22 0.25 30.01
N ARG A 500 -9.35 1.01 30.68
CA ARG A 500 -9.63 2.38 31.15
C ARG A 500 -8.33 3.09 31.48
N LEU A 501 -8.39 4.41 31.63
CA LEU A 501 -7.26 5.20 32.12
C LEU A 501 -6.95 4.81 33.58
N GLU A 502 -5.71 4.39 33.83
CA GLU A 502 -5.25 3.96 35.15
C GLU A 502 -4.14 4.88 35.65
N ARG A 503 -4.26 5.34 36.89
CA ARG A 503 -3.24 6.18 37.52
C ARG A 503 -2.21 5.31 38.23
N LYS A 504 -0.98 5.27 37.73
CA LYS A 504 0.16 4.60 38.35
C LYS A 504 1.10 5.65 38.96
N GLY A 505 0.84 6.00 40.20
CA GLY A 505 1.57 7.08 40.89
C GLY A 505 1.25 8.46 40.31
N ARG A 506 2.26 9.09 39.68
CA ARG A 506 2.12 10.39 39.00
C ARG A 506 1.83 10.29 37.51
N THR A 507 1.99 9.11 36.92
CA THR A 507 1.76 8.88 35.49
C THR A 507 0.38 8.25 35.30
N GLN A 508 -0.30 8.64 34.23
CA GLN A 508 -1.54 8.03 33.78
C GLN A 508 -1.21 7.14 32.59
N ILE A 509 -1.54 5.85 32.70
CA ILE A 509 -1.35 4.87 31.64
C ILE A 509 -2.71 4.63 31.01
N ASP A 510 -2.75 4.73 29.69
CA ASP A 510 -3.97 4.54 28.92
C ASP A 510 -4.10 3.08 28.44
N PHE A 511 -4.96 2.33 29.12
CA PHE A 511 -5.32 0.96 28.74
C PHE A 511 -6.62 0.91 27.92
N VAL A 512 -7.21 2.05 27.53
CA VAL A 512 -8.44 2.06 26.72
C VAL A 512 -8.17 1.34 25.40
N THR A 513 -9.03 0.36 25.11
CA THR A 513 -8.87 -0.49 23.92
C THR A 513 -9.83 -0.12 22.79
N ASN A 514 -10.83 0.72 23.08
CA ASN A 514 -12.00 0.99 22.24
C ASN A 514 -12.80 -0.28 21.87
N LEU A 515 -12.65 -1.38 22.62
CA LEU A 515 -13.42 -2.59 22.40
C LEU A 515 -14.54 -2.69 23.44
N VAL A 516 -15.76 -2.99 22.98
CA VAL A 516 -16.90 -3.33 23.85
C VAL A 516 -17.19 -4.82 23.71
N VAL A 517 -17.41 -5.48 24.84
CA VAL A 517 -17.80 -6.89 24.87
C VAL A 517 -19.23 -7.03 24.35
N VAL A 518 -19.40 -7.81 23.28
CA VAL A 518 -20.72 -8.09 22.69
C VAL A 518 -21.31 -9.35 23.30
N ASP A 519 -20.52 -10.42 23.40
CA ASP A 519 -20.98 -11.72 23.89
C ASP A 519 -19.83 -12.55 24.50
N ILE A 520 -20.18 -13.53 25.34
CA ILE A 520 -19.26 -14.50 25.94
C ILE A 520 -19.86 -15.91 25.82
N ASP A 521 -19.31 -16.72 24.94
CA ASP A 521 -19.68 -18.14 24.80
C ASP A 521 -18.74 -19.02 25.64
N PHE A 522 -19.24 -19.49 26.79
CA PHE A 522 -18.49 -20.37 27.70
C PHE A 522 -18.43 -21.84 27.23
N GLY A 523 -19.26 -22.23 26.26
CA GLY A 523 -19.36 -23.57 25.71
C GLY A 523 -18.66 -23.75 24.37
N TYR A 524 -17.91 -22.73 23.93
CA TYR A 524 -17.28 -22.73 22.62
C TYR A 524 -16.32 -23.90 22.44
N VAL A 525 -16.52 -24.69 21.39
CA VAL A 525 -15.66 -25.84 21.07
C VAL A 525 -14.63 -25.41 20.03
N PHE A 526 -13.43 -25.08 20.48
CA PHE A 526 -12.36 -24.69 19.57
C PHE A 526 -11.79 -25.92 18.85
N ARG A 527 -11.75 -25.85 17.53
CA ARG A 527 -11.08 -26.84 16.69
C ARG A 527 -9.78 -26.23 16.17
N PRO A 528 -8.62 -26.77 16.57
CA PRO A 528 -7.35 -26.31 16.04
C PRO A 528 -7.39 -26.33 14.52
N PRO A 529 -6.91 -25.26 13.88
CA PRO A 529 -6.86 -25.22 12.45
C PRO A 529 -6.00 -26.35 11.87
N GLY A 530 -6.41 -26.88 10.73
CA GLY A 530 -5.82 -28.08 10.13
C GLY A 530 -6.42 -29.39 10.62
N GLY A 531 -7.37 -29.37 11.56
CA GLY A 531 -8.13 -30.56 11.99
C GLY A 531 -7.31 -31.59 12.79
N VAL A 532 -6.03 -31.28 13.07
CA VAL A 532 -5.14 -32.12 13.88
C VAL A 532 -5.27 -31.69 15.34
N GLY A 533 -6.20 -32.33 16.06
CA GLY A 533 -6.45 -32.09 17.48
C GLY A 533 -7.86 -32.53 17.89
N GLN A 534 -8.03 -32.99 19.13
CA GLN A 534 -9.37 -33.18 19.68
C GLN A 534 -10.03 -31.80 19.86
N PRO A 535 -11.32 -31.62 19.54
CA PRO A 535 -12.03 -30.40 19.87
C PRO A 535 -11.98 -30.17 21.38
N GLU A 536 -11.53 -28.99 21.81
CA GLU A 536 -11.41 -28.64 23.23
C GLU A 536 -12.46 -27.60 23.61
N PRO A 537 -13.27 -27.83 24.65
CA PRO A 537 -14.17 -26.81 25.17
C PRO A 537 -13.34 -25.66 25.76
N THR A 538 -13.68 -24.43 25.38
CA THR A 538 -13.02 -23.20 25.81
C THR A 538 -14.03 -22.07 25.86
N THR A 539 -13.59 -20.89 26.29
CA THR A 539 -14.40 -19.67 26.24
C THR A 539 -14.03 -18.84 25.01
N LEU A 540 -15.05 -18.36 24.31
CA LEU A 540 -14.96 -17.35 23.26
C LEU A 540 -15.51 -16.03 23.79
N LEU A 541 -14.76 -14.95 23.62
CA LEU A 541 -15.18 -13.57 23.87
C LEU A 541 -15.32 -12.86 22.53
N VAL A 542 -16.49 -12.31 22.25
CA VAL A 542 -16.77 -11.51 21.06
C VAL A 542 -16.79 -10.04 21.46
N CYS A 543 -16.04 -9.20 20.75
CA CYS A 543 -15.96 -7.76 20.97
C CYS A 543 -16.24 -6.99 19.69
N ALA A 544 -16.70 -5.74 19.80
CA ALA A 544 -16.84 -4.79 18.70
C ALA A 544 -15.96 -3.57 18.96
N ASP A 545 -15.43 -2.94 17.91
CA ASP A 545 -14.81 -1.62 18.04
C ASP A 545 -15.91 -0.56 18.26
N GLU A 546 -15.74 0.32 19.25
CA GLU A 546 -16.69 1.39 19.55
C GLU A 546 -16.86 2.35 18.36
N ASN A 547 -15.82 2.53 17.55
CA ASN A 547 -15.85 3.42 16.39
C ASN A 547 -16.35 2.72 15.12
N ASP A 548 -16.30 1.40 15.09
CA ASP A 548 -16.84 0.57 14.00
C ASP A 548 -17.50 -0.68 14.59
N PRO A 549 -18.77 -0.57 15.02
CA PRO A 549 -19.49 -1.70 15.63
C PRO A 549 -19.67 -2.90 14.70
N SER A 550 -19.42 -2.75 13.39
CA SER A 550 -19.48 -3.85 12.43
C SER A 550 -18.21 -4.71 12.42
N ALA A 551 -17.09 -4.17 12.95
CA ALA A 551 -15.81 -4.85 13.05
C ALA A 551 -15.75 -5.73 14.31
N LEU A 552 -16.43 -6.87 14.26
CA LEU A 552 -16.38 -7.87 15.33
C LEU A 552 -15.01 -8.54 15.41
N ARG A 553 -14.52 -8.76 16.64
CA ARG A 553 -13.27 -9.44 16.97
C ARG A 553 -13.55 -10.57 17.93
N GLU A 554 -12.90 -11.70 17.73
CA GLU A 554 -13.06 -12.91 18.53
C GLU A 554 -11.78 -13.21 19.31
N ARG A 555 -11.91 -13.56 20.59
CA ARG A 555 -10.81 -14.00 21.46
C ARG A 555 -11.14 -15.36 22.06
N VAL A 556 -10.30 -16.35 21.74
CA VAL A 556 -10.45 -17.72 22.22
C VAL A 556 -9.45 -17.95 23.35
N MET A 557 -9.95 -18.26 24.55
CA MET A 557 -9.13 -18.32 25.77
C MET A 557 -7.96 -19.30 25.66
N SER A 558 -8.19 -20.52 25.15
CA SER A 558 -7.12 -21.52 24.98
C SER A 558 -6.04 -21.07 24.00
N VAL A 559 -6.40 -20.35 22.93
CA VAL A 559 -5.47 -19.78 21.96
C VAL A 559 -4.66 -18.65 22.60
N ASP A 560 -5.32 -17.76 23.34
CA ASP A 560 -4.67 -16.63 24.01
C ASP A 560 -3.69 -17.08 25.09
N LEU A 561 -4.05 -18.08 25.90
CA LEU A 561 -3.17 -18.65 26.92
C LEU A 561 -1.95 -19.36 26.29
N ALA A 562 -2.12 -20.00 25.14
CA ALA A 562 -1.03 -20.65 24.41
C ALA A 562 -0.19 -19.68 23.55
N ASN A 563 -0.58 -18.41 23.45
CA ASN A 563 0.05 -17.44 22.57
C ASN A 563 1.48 -17.10 23.03
N GLU A 564 2.47 -17.26 22.14
CA GLU A 564 3.88 -16.97 22.45
C GLU A 564 4.09 -15.52 22.93
N LYS A 565 3.35 -14.56 22.37
CA LYS A 565 3.42 -13.15 22.76
C LYS A 565 2.90 -12.93 24.16
N TYR A 566 1.80 -13.59 24.54
CA TYR A 566 1.29 -13.54 25.90
C TYR A 566 2.33 -14.05 26.90
N GLN A 567 2.95 -15.20 26.61
CA GLN A 567 4.01 -15.78 27.44
C GLN A 567 5.26 -14.88 27.52
N GLU A 568 5.67 -14.28 26.39
CA GLU A 568 6.77 -13.31 26.34
C GLU A 568 6.48 -12.10 27.25
N LEU A 569 5.28 -11.54 27.15
CA LEU A 569 4.87 -10.35 27.90
C LEU A 569 4.67 -10.64 29.41
N GLN A 570 4.28 -11.86 29.79
CA GLN A 570 4.21 -12.30 31.19
C GLN A 570 5.57 -12.49 31.84
N SER A 571 6.61 -12.83 31.06
CA SER A 571 7.95 -13.09 31.58
C SER A 571 8.77 -11.83 31.90
N LYS A 572 8.30 -10.67 31.45
CA LYS A 572 8.95 -9.35 31.58
C LYS A 572 8.33 -8.57 32.73
#